data_AF-A0A0F9KHX3-F1
#
_entry.id   AF-A0A0F9KHX3-F1
#
_cell.length_a   1.000
_cell.length_b   1.000
_cell.length_c   1.000
_cell.angle_alpha   90.00
_cell.angle_beta   90.00
_cell.angle_gamma   90.00
#
_symmetry.space_group_name_H-M   'P 1'
#
loop_
_entity.id
_entity.type
_entity.pdbx_description
1 polymer ?
#
loop_
_entity_poly.entity_id
_entity_poly.type
_entity_poly.pdbx_seq_one_letter_code
_entity_poly.pdbx_strand_id
1 'polypeptide(L)' 'MLGQSLVLIHIILKILYEERSVTSSKLLKNLVLEKAARQKITISEKSINLIINQMNNTKKIEFTQKEGWKIKI' A
#
# COMPACT_ATOMS: atom_id res chain seq x y z
N MET A 1 -14.09 -12.86 0.77
CA MET A 1 -12.95 -12.28 0.01
C MET A 1 -12.92 -10.75 -0.01
N LEU A 2 -14.05 -10.02 0.13
CA LEU A 2 -14.06 -8.54 0.15
C LEU A 2 -13.36 -7.91 1.38
N GLY A 3 -13.43 -8.56 2.55
CA GLY A 3 -12.87 -8.02 3.80
C GLY A 3 -11.35 -7.84 3.80
N GLN A 4 -10.60 -8.79 3.24
CA GLN A 4 -9.13 -8.69 3.21
C GLN A 4 -8.63 -7.57 2.30
N SER A 5 -9.30 -7.33 1.17
CA SER A 5 -8.96 -6.23 0.26
C SER A 5 -9.16 -4.86 0.92
N LEU A 6 -10.25 -4.68 1.68
CA LEU A 6 -10.53 -3.45 2.43
C LEU A 6 -9.48 -3.18 3.53
N VAL A 7 -9.07 -4.22 4.24
CA VAL A 7 -8.01 -4.13 5.25
C VAL A 7 -6.68 -3.74 4.60
N LEU A 8 -6.35 -4.32 3.43
CA LEU A 8 -5.12 -4.01 2.72
C LEU A 8 -5.07 -2.57 2.22
N ILE A 9 -6.20 -2.07 1.68
CA ILE A 9 -6.35 -0.67 1.27
C ILE A 9 -6.10 0.25 2.47
N HIS A 10 -6.70 -0.04 3.63
CA HIS A 10 -6.48 0.74 4.85
C HIS A 10 -5.01 0.75 5.28
N ILE A 11 -4.33 -0.41 5.24
CA ILE A 11 -2.91 -0.50 5.59
C ILE A 11 -2.07 0.38 4.66
N ILE A 12 -2.29 0.29 3.35
CA ILE A 12 -1.56 1.07 2.34
C ILE A 12 -1.78 2.57 2.56
N LEU A 13 -3.04 3.02 2.70
CA LEU A 13 -3.34 4.43 2.94
C LEU A 13 -2.73 4.93 4.24
N LYS A 14 -2.81 4.15 5.32
CA LYS A 14 -2.20 4.51 6.61
C LYS A 14 -0.68 4.64 6.50
N ILE A 15 -0.02 3.75 5.75
CA ILE A 15 1.41 3.86 5.48
C ILE A 15 1.71 5.15 4.71
N LEU A 16 1.01 5.42 3.61
CA LEU A 16 1.27 6.61 2.80
C LEU A 16 0.90 7.94 3.50
N TYR A 17 0.03 7.88 4.51
CA TYR A 17 -0.30 9.03 5.35
C TYR A 17 0.76 9.30 6.43
N GLU A 18 1.28 8.24 7.07
CA GLU A 18 2.25 8.34 8.17
C GLU A 18 3.69 8.51 7.66
N GLU A 19 4.05 7.82 6.58
CA GLU A 19 5.41 7.78 6.05
C GLU A 19 5.58 8.83 4.95
N ARG A 20 6.43 9.83 5.23
CA ARG A 20 6.69 10.94 4.30
C ARG A 20 7.49 10.54 3.06
N SER A 21 8.12 9.36 3.03
CA SER A 21 9.07 9.00 1.98
C SER A 21 8.99 7.53 1.57
N VAL A 22 7.89 7.12 0.94
CA VAL A 22 7.77 5.78 0.35
C VAL A 22 8.27 5.80 -1.09
N THR A 23 9.59 5.87 -1.25
CA THR A 23 10.27 6.16 -2.54
C THR A 23 10.29 5.02 -3.55
N SER A 24 9.85 3.81 -3.18
CA SER A 24 9.81 2.68 -4.11
C SER A 24 8.68 1.70 -3.80
N SER A 25 8.25 0.95 -4.82
CA SER A 25 7.27 -0.12 -4.64
C SER A 25 7.80 -1.24 -3.73
N LYS A 26 9.12 -1.50 -3.72
CA LYS A 26 9.73 -2.46 -2.79
C LYS A 26 9.56 -2.01 -1.34
N LEU A 27 9.84 -0.74 -1.05
CA LEU A 27 9.67 -0.16 0.28
C LEU A 27 8.20 -0.20 0.71
N LEU A 28 7.27 0.21 -0.16
CA LEU A 28 5.83 0.16 0.13
C LEU A 28 5.38 -1.27 0.50
N LYS A 29 5.78 -2.27 -0.29
CA LYS A 29 5.43 -3.68 -0.03
C LYS A 29 5.97 -4.17 1.30
N ASN A 30 7.22 -3.86 1.62
CA ASN A 30 7.84 -4.25 2.89
C ASN A 30 7.08 -3.66 4.08
N LEU A 31 6.73 -2.37 4.01
CA LEU A 31 5.95 -1.71 5.05
C LEU A 31 4.54 -2.32 5.20
N VAL A 32 3.90 -2.68 4.08
CA VAL A 32 2.58 -3.35 4.11
C VAL A 32 2.68 -4.73 4.76
N LEU A 33 3.66 -5.54 4.39
CA LEU A 33 3.91 -6.86 4.98
C LEU A 33 4.19 -6.75 6.48
N GLU A 34 5.05 -5.82 6.88
CA GLU A 34 5.40 -5.59 8.27
C GLU A 34 4.17 -5.18 9.10
N LYS A 35 3.39 -4.22 8.61
CA LYS A 35 2.20 -3.72 9.30
C LYS A 35 1.12 -4.78 9.41
N ALA A 36 1.00 -5.65 8.41
CA ALA A 36 0.08 -6.77 8.43
C ALA A 36 0.52 -7.89 9.38
N ALA A 37 1.81 -8.22 9.40
CA ALA A 37 2.38 -9.18 10.34
C ALA A 37 2.13 -8.74 11.79
N ARG A 38 2.32 -7.45 12.10
CA ARG A 38 1.99 -6.85 13.40
C ARG A 38 0.50 -6.99 13.77
N GLN A 39 -0.39 -6.96 12.78
CA GLN A 39 -1.84 -7.16 12.95
C GLN A 39 -2.26 -8.63 12.90
N LYS A 40 -1.31 -9.58 12.80
CA LYS A 40 -1.56 -11.01 12.64
C LYS A 40 -2.40 -11.35 11.40
N ILE A 41 -2.26 -10.55 10.35
CA ILE A 41 -2.94 -10.75 9.06
C ILE A 41 -1.96 -11.42 8.10
N THR A 42 -2.33 -12.58 7.58
CA THR A 42 -1.60 -13.25 6.51
C THR A 42 -1.99 -12.68 5.17
N ILE A 43 -1.04 -12.15 4.42
CA ILE A 43 -1.25 -11.61 3.07
C ILE A 43 -0.13 -12.06 2.15
N SER A 44 -0.46 -12.35 0.90
CA SER A 44 0.55 -12.61 -0.13
C SER A 44 1.05 -11.32 -0.76
N GLU A 45 2.32 -11.29 -1.17
CA GLU A 45 2.86 -10.20 -1.99
C GLU A 45 2.06 -9.99 -3.28
N LYS A 46 1.53 -11.08 -3.87
CA LYS A 46 0.70 -11.01 -5.07
C LYS A 46 -0.56 -10.17 -4.84
N SER A 47 -1.20 -10.33 -3.68
CA SER A 47 -2.36 -9.52 -3.28
C SER A 47 -1.99 -8.06 -3.08
N ILE A 48 -0.83 -7.77 -2.48
CA ILE A 48 -0.33 -6.40 -2.27
C ILE A 48 -0.11 -5.69 -3.61
N ASN A 49 0.60 -6.35 -4.54
CA ASN A 49 0.84 -5.81 -5.88
C ASN A 49 -0.47 -5.51 -6.61
N LEU A 50 -1.43 -6.43 -6.55
CA LEU A 50 -2.72 -6.28 -7.21
C LEU A 50 -3.48 -5.06 -6.66
N ILE A 51 -3.53 -4.88 -5.34
CA ILE A 51 -4.23 -3.75 -4.71
C ILE A 51 -3.51 -2.43 -4.97
N ILE A 52 -2.17 -2.37 -4.87
CA ILE A 52 -1.40 -1.15 -5.21
C ILE A 52 -1.69 -0.73 -6.66
N ASN A 53 -1.63 -1.67 -7.61
CA ASN A 53 -1.90 -1.39 -9.01
C ASN A 53 -3.34 -0.92 -9.23
N GLN A 54 -4.32 -1.56 -8.58
CA GLN A 54 -5.73 -1.12 -8.63
C GLN A 54 -5.91 0.28 -8.06
N MET A 55 -5.29 0.61 -6.93
CA MET A 55 -5.35 1.93 -6.31
C MET A 55 -4.68 3.00 -7.18
N ASN A 56 -3.59 2.66 -7.86
CA ASN A 56 -2.91 3.53 -8.82
C ASN A 56 -3.78 3.77 -10.07
N ASN A 57 -4.36 2.72 -10.64
CA ASN A 57 -5.23 2.81 -11.81
C ASN A 57 -6.51 3.61 -11.53
N THR A 58 -7.04 3.51 -10.29
CA THR A 58 -8.18 4.30 -9.83
C THR A 58 -7.79 5.70 -9.32
N LYS A 59 -6.53 6.10 -9.50
CA LYS A 59 -5.98 7.41 -9.11
C LYS A 59 -6.18 7.75 -7.62
N LYS A 60 -6.27 6.76 -6.73
CA LYS A 60 -6.30 6.96 -5.27
C LYS A 60 -4.91 7.20 -4.68
N ILE A 61 -3.91 6.59 -5.31
CA ILE A 61 -2.49 6.80 -5.02
C ILE A 61 -1.77 7.01 -6.34
N GLU A 62 -0.59 7.60 -6.29
CA GLU A 62 0.27 7.71 -7.46
C GLU A 62 1.74 7.59 -7.05
N PHE A 63 2.56 7.11 -7.97
CA PHE A 63 4.01 7.11 -7.83
C PHE A 63 4.61 8.25 -8.65
N THR A 64 5.43 9.08 -8.03
CA THR A 64 6.24 10.10 -8.72
C THR A 64 7.71 9.85 -8.47
N GLN A 65 8.57 10.16 -9.45
CA GLN A 65 10.02 9.99 -9.28
C GLN A 65 10.62 10.90 -8.20
N LYS A 66 10.00 12.05 -7.94
CA LYS A 66 10.49 13.05 -6.99
C LYS A 66 10.09 12.75 -5.54
N GLU A 67 8.87 12.28 -5.32
CA GLU A 67 8.29 12.13 -3.98
C GLU A 67 8.01 10.67 -3.60
N GLY A 68 8.05 9.75 -4.56
CA GLY A 68 7.66 8.36 -4.36
C GLY A 68 6.15 8.15 -4.43
N TRP A 69 5.67 7.14 -3.71
CA TRP A 69 4.24 6.85 -3.56
C TRP A 69 3.59 7.87 -2.64
N LYS A 70 2.45 8.41 -3.07
CA LYS A 70 1.62 9.32 -2.27
C LYS A 70 0.14 9.10 -2.50
N ILE A 71 -0.67 9.56 -1.53
CA ILE A 71 -2.12 9.63 -1.68
C ILE A 71 -2.46 10.76 -2.64
N LYS A 72 -3.42 10.50 -3.53
CA LYS A 72 -3.97 11.48 -4.45
C LYS A 72 -5.39 11.82 -3.98
N ILE A 73 -5.57 13.07 -3.57
CA ILE A 73 -6.85 13.66 -3.13
C ILE A 73 -7.51 14.34 -4.32
#